data_AF-A0A3D2CCA8-F1
#
_entry.id   AF-A0A3D2CCA8-F1
#
_cell.length_a   1.000
_cell.length_b   1.000
_cell.length_c   1.000
_cell.angle_alpha   90.00
_cell.angle_beta   90.00
_cell.angle_gamma   90.00
#
_symmetry.space_group_name_H-M   'P 1'
#
loop_
_entity.id
_entity.type
_entity.pdbx_description
1 polymer ?
#
loop_
_entity_poly.entity_id
_entity_poly.type
_entity_poly.pdbx_seq_one_letter_code
_entity_poly.pdbx_strand_id
1 'polypeptide(L)'
;MSASPRICVILSGCGVFDGAEIHESVISLLQLARRGATVQCAAPDKPQMHVIDHLRGAVAEGESRNVLVEAARIARGAIVPL
;
A
#
# COMPACT_ATOMS: atom_id res chain seq x y z
N MET A 1 21.68 19.28 -14.24
CA MET A 1 20.56 18.34 -14.09
C MET A 1 20.01 18.51 -12.70
N SER A 2 18.71 18.77 -12.54
CA SER A 2 18.08 18.83 -11.20
C SER A 2 18.04 17.41 -10.63
N ALA A 3 18.33 17.24 -9.34
CA ALA A 3 18.31 15.92 -8.70
C ALA A 3 16.89 15.34 -8.72
N SER A 4 16.76 14.06 -9.06
CA SER A 4 15.48 13.35 -9.01
C SER A 4 14.91 13.39 -7.58
N PRO A 5 13.65 13.83 -7.39
CA PRO A 5 13.04 13.86 -6.07
C PRO A 5 12.93 12.44 -5.50
N ARG A 6 13.24 12.29 -4.22
CA ARG A 6 13.08 11.02 -3.48
C ARG A 6 11.82 11.10 -2.63
N ILE A 7 10.93 10.13 -2.78
CA ILE A 7 9.60 10.15 -2.16
C ILE A 7 9.37 8.82 -1.44
N CYS A 8 8.97 8.91 -0.17
CA CYS A 8 8.45 7.77 0.57
C CYS A 8 6.94 7.71 0.40
N VAL A 9 6.42 6.56 0.00
CA VAL A 9 4.97 6.30 -0.08
C VAL A 9 4.60 5.34 1.03
N ILE A 10 3.80 5.82 1.99
CA ILE A 10 3.33 5.01 3.11
C ILE A 10 2.02 4.34 2.71
N LEU A 11 1.95 3.02 2.87
CA LEU A 11 0.77 2.21 2.59
C LEU A 11 0.24 1.58 3.89
N SER A 12 -1.05 1.21 3.89
CA SER A 12 -1.76 0.68 5.05
C SER A 12 -2.37 -0.72 4.83
N GLY A 13 -2.08 -1.38 3.71
CA GLY A 13 -2.64 -2.68 3.29
C GLY A 13 -2.97 -2.66 1.80
N CYS A 14 -3.94 -3.46 1.35
CA CYS A 14 -4.33 -3.55 -0.07
C CYS A 14 -5.85 -3.71 -0.25
N GLY A 15 -6.60 -2.62 -0.11
CA GLY A 15 -8.07 -2.60 -0.15
C GLY A 15 -8.61 -1.33 0.52
N VAL A 16 -9.65 -0.72 -0.04
CA VAL A 16 -10.15 0.59 0.43
C VAL A 16 -10.71 0.55 1.86
N PHE A 17 -11.28 -0.58 2.28
CA PHE A 17 -11.93 -0.69 3.59
C PHE A 17 -11.01 -1.22 4.69
N ASP A 18 -9.87 -1.81 4.35
CA ASP A 18 -8.97 -2.45 5.31
C ASP A 18 -7.48 -2.22 5.03
N GLY A 19 -7.15 -1.32 4.10
CA GLY A 19 -5.79 -1.01 3.69
C GLY A 19 -5.69 0.30 2.91
N ALA A 20 -4.74 0.37 1.98
CA ALA A 20 -4.65 1.50 1.05
C ALA A 20 -5.60 1.30 -0.13
N GLU A 21 -6.26 2.38 -0.56
CA GLU A 21 -7.07 2.36 -1.79
C GLU A 21 -6.15 2.08 -2.99
N ILE A 22 -6.51 1.05 -3.77
CA ILE A 22 -5.61 0.45 -4.76
C ILE A 22 -5.44 1.40 -5.95
N HIS A 23 -6.51 2.05 -6.42
CA HIS A 23 -6.44 2.93 -7.58
C HIS A 23 -5.63 4.21 -7.29
N GLU A 24 -5.86 4.87 -6.16
CA GLU A 24 -5.12 6.03 -5.68
C GLU A 24 -3.65 5.70 -5.51
N SER A 25 -3.34 4.53 -4.94
CA SER A 25 -1.97 4.07 -4.77
C SER A 25 -1.28 3.88 -6.13
N VAL A 26 -1.92 3.18 -7.07
CA VAL A 26 -1.36 2.92 -8.40
C VAL A 26 -1.22 4.21 -9.20
N ILE A 27 -2.21 5.10 -9.18
CA ILE A 27 -2.17 6.39 -9.90
C ILE A 27 -1.07 7.27 -9.31
N SER A 28 -0.94 7.32 -7.99
CA SER A 28 0.13 8.07 -7.33
C SER A 28 1.50 7.57 -7.76
N LEU A 29 1.75 6.26 -7.65
CA LEU A 29 3.02 5.65 -8.08
C LEU A 29 3.31 5.89 -9.56
N LEU A 30 2.30 5.79 -10.44
CA LEU A 30 2.43 6.09 -11.87
C LEU A 30 2.84 7.54 -12.13
N GLN A 31 2.24 8.51 -11.43
CA GLN A 31 2.56 9.93 -11.61
C GLN A 31 3.96 10.27 -11.08
N LEU A 32 4.37 9.67 -9.96
CA LEU A 32 5.73 9.81 -9.44
C LEU A 32 6.76 9.26 -10.42
N ALA A 33 6.51 8.07 -10.98
CA ALA A 33 7.37 7.47 -12.00
C ALA A 33 7.47 8.35 -13.26
N ARG A 34 6.34 8.89 -13.76
CA ARG A 34 6.31 9.80 -14.92
C ARG A 34 7.08 11.10 -14.71
N ARG A 35 7.25 11.54 -13.45
CA ARG A 35 8.03 12.72 -13.08
C ARG A 35 9.50 12.40 -12.76
N GLY A 36 9.94 11.15 -12.96
CA GLY A 36 11.32 10.73 -12.71
C GLY A 36 11.70 10.72 -11.22
N ALA A 37 10.72 10.57 -10.33
CA ALA A 37 10.97 10.43 -8.90
C ALA A 37 11.49 9.02 -8.56
N THR A 38 12.38 8.95 -7.58
CA THR A 38 12.76 7.69 -6.94
C THR A 38 11.82 7.43 -5.78
N VAL A 39 11.08 6.31 -5.84
CA VAL A 39 10.07 5.96 -4.84
C VAL A 39 10.52 4.79 -3.97
N GLN A 40 10.30 4.88 -2.66
CA GLN A 40 10.38 3.77 -1.72
C GLN A 40 9.01 3.62 -1.05
N CYS A 41 8.38 2.44 -1.18
CA CYS A 41 7.17 2.16 -0.41
C CYS A 41 7.54 1.69 0.99
N ALA A 42 6.72 2.03 1.99
CA ALA A 42 6.84 1.54 3.35
C ALA A 42 5.47 1.26 3.97
N ALA A 43 5.38 0.32 4.91
CA ALA A 43 4.16 0.04 5.65
C ALA A 43 4.48 -0.54 7.04
N PRO A 44 3.59 -0.38 8.04
CA PRO A 44 3.76 -0.99 9.37
C PRO A 44 3.76 -2.52 9.30
N ASP A 45 4.72 -3.18 9.97
CA ASP A 45 4.71 -4.64 10.15
C ASP A 45 3.86 -5.02 11.36
N LYS A 46 2.54 -5.02 11.17
CA LYS A 46 1.56 -5.35 12.22
C LYS A 46 0.26 -5.89 11.63
N PRO A 47 -0.60 -6.54 12.46
CA PRO A 47 -1.93 -6.93 12.02
C PRO A 47 -2.79 -5.74 11.57
N GLN A 48 -3.65 -5.97 10.57
CA GLN A 48 -4.76 -5.08 10.25
C GLN A 48 -5.77 -5.04 11.40
N MET A 49 -6.53 -3.94 11.50
CA MET A 49 -7.58 -3.80 12.53
C MET A 49 -8.76 -4.77 12.27
N HIS A 50 -9.11 -4.93 11.00
CA HIS A 50 -10.07 -5.92 10.50
C HIS A 50 -9.67 -6.37 9.10
N VAL A 51 -10.31 -7.43 8.60
CA VAL A 51 -10.23 -7.84 7.19
C VAL A 51 -11.63 -7.74 6.60
N ILE A 52 -11.75 -7.14 5.42
CA ILE A 52 -13.04 -6.90 4.77
C ILE A 52 -13.16 -7.76 3.53
N ASP A 53 -14.23 -8.56 3.47
CA ASP A 53 -14.68 -9.13 2.21
C ASP A 53 -15.30 -8.01 1.37
N HIS A 54 -14.53 -7.52 0.41
CA HIS A 54 -14.96 -6.43 -0.45
C HIS A 54 -16.11 -6.80 -1.40
N LEU A 55 -16.37 -8.10 -1.65
CA LEU A 55 -17.54 -8.54 -2.42
C LEU A 55 -18.83 -8.41 -1.60
N ARG A 56 -18.75 -8.71 -0.30
CA ARG A 56 -19.90 -8.65 0.62
C ARG A 56 -20.04 -7.33 1.36
N GLY A 57 -18.99 -6.51 1.42
CA GLY A 57 -18.95 -5.26 2.17
C GLY A 57 -18.99 -5.46 3.69
N ALA A 58 -18.52 -6.60 4.18
CA ALA A 58 -18.60 -6.99 5.60
C ALA A 58 -17.25 -7.51 6.11
N VAL A 59 -17.10 -7.52 7.44
CA VAL A 59 -15.92 -8.11 8.10
C VAL A 59 -15.86 -9.60 7.82
N ALA A 60 -14.70 -10.08 7.41
CA ALA A 60 -14.38 -11.50 7.30
C ALA A 60 -14.01 -12.04 8.69
N GLU A 61 -15.02 -12.46 9.44
CA GLU A 61 -14.86 -12.95 10.81
C GLU A 61 -13.82 -14.09 10.90
N GLY A 62 -12.88 -13.97 11.84
CA GLY A 62 -11.80 -14.94 12.06
C GLY A 62 -10.61 -14.84 11.10
N GLU A 63 -10.66 -13.98 10.08
CA GLU A 63 -9.49 -13.69 9.23
C GLU A 63 -8.56 -12.66 9.86
N SER A 64 -7.26 -12.83 9.67
CA SER A 64 -6.24 -11.87 10.05
C SER A 64 -5.19 -11.74 8.96
N ARG A 65 -4.77 -10.51 8.68
CA ARG A 65 -3.76 -10.18 7.68
C ARG A 65 -2.78 -9.16 8.25
N ASN A 66 -1.56 -9.17 7.73
CA ASN A 66 -0.52 -8.23 8.10
C ASN A 66 -0.46 -7.07 7.10
N VAL A 67 -0.39 -5.84 7.63
CA VAL A 67 -0.40 -4.59 6.84
C VAL A 67 0.75 -4.53 5.83
N LEU A 68 1.99 -4.84 6.24
CA LEU A 68 3.16 -4.85 5.36
C LEU A 68 3.03 -5.91 4.26
N VAL A 69 2.59 -7.13 4.63
CA VAL A 69 2.42 -8.24 3.68
C VAL A 69 1.38 -7.90 2.61
N GLU A 70 0.25 -7.32 3.00
CA GLU A 70 -0.79 -6.95 2.04
C GLU A 70 -0.37 -5.73 1.20
N ALA A 71 0.25 -4.71 1.79
CA ALA A 71 0.79 -3.56 1.06
C ALA A 71 1.86 -3.95 0.02
N ALA A 72 2.60 -5.04 0.25
CA ALA A 72 3.57 -5.56 -0.72
C ALA A 72 2.93 -5.94 -2.07
N ARG A 73 1.62 -6.22 -2.11
CA ARG A 73 0.87 -6.47 -3.36
C ARG A 73 0.86 -5.24 -4.26
N ILE A 74 0.58 -4.06 -3.69
CA ILE A 74 0.60 -2.77 -4.41
C ILE A 74 2.05 -2.44 -4.82
N ALA A 75 3.00 -2.58 -3.90
CA ALA A 75 4.41 -2.25 -4.13
C ALA A 75 5.16 -3.29 -4.99
N ARG A 76 4.49 -4.37 -5.44
CA ARG A 76 5.10 -5.49 -6.19
C ARG A 76 6.34 -6.05 -5.49
N GLY A 77 6.30 -6.16 -4.16
CA GLY A 77 7.40 -6.63 -3.31
C GLY A 77 8.47 -5.58 -2.96
N ALA A 78 8.47 -4.39 -3.57
CA ALA A 78 9.44 -3.33 -3.30
C ALA A 78 8.99 -2.42 -2.13
N ILE A 79 8.95 -2.98 -0.92
CA ILE A 79 8.46 -2.30 0.29
C ILE A 79 9.35 -2.62 1.49
N VAL A 80 9.48 -1.67 2.42
CA VAL A 80 10.21 -1.84 3.69
C VAL A 80 9.28 -1.69 4.90
N PRO A 81 9.58 -2.32 6.05
CA PRO A 81 8.87 -2.05 7.30
C PRO A 81 9.09 -0.59 7.75
N LEU A 82 8.08 -0.01 8.40
CA LEU A 82 8.16 1.26 9.14
C LEU A 82 8.64 1.07 10.59
#